data_AF-A0A2G9ZBZ0-F1
#
_entry.id   AF-A0A2G9ZBZ0-F1
#
_cell.length_a   1.000
_cell.length_b   1.000
_cell.length_c   1.000
_cell.angle_alpha   90.00
_cell.angle_beta   90.00
_cell.angle_gamma   90.00
#
_symmetry.space_group_name_H-M   'P 1'
#
loop_
_entity.id
_entity.type
_entity.pdbx_description
1 polymer ?
#
loop_
_entity_poly.entity_id
_entity_poly.type
_entity_poly.pdbx_seq_one_letter_code
_entity_poly.pdbx_strand_id
1 'polypeptide(L)'
;MRILTGKKWREGFLDYHRNKKEYRIQVLAWKNLEKLENVYHTRPRSLRLLINYFPVVGLEGLITKTWSRIREERRNEKYVSCGIGKILESADDKKYAPGEVVGFVAPLHPALVERVVLPEELIFKVKVSDAPAMSDGAILYSPLAKEKPQNVWWKDIRGWSIYSGIKISEKTRKELAQGLKQEIKSTGWSTSERIDTRNASAVSTTKGEVGKNSSALLRTGANLKKSGILYGYGNYAKTNIIPYTRPFVNIQTVHEIDPTQIFLEQGVQKWDSSPFPTKDEKYDVYFVASYNHTHVPITLHALKQGAYVVVEKPVVMDYEELEALEKALRTTGRKLFIGFHKRYGLFNKLALEDLGVSRGEPISYHSIVYELIQPEFFWYNWPVSRSTFLSNGCHQIDHFLHLNNFSKPKDADIKLLQDDAVEVWIELENGASFTTTFSEKGTSRVGPRDIVELKVYGRNVRITDAIQYQSEDNHHIIRKKRIFKTNSYKDMYHTIGAKIANNEEGDSIESILISAKIMLDLEEKLQKMKGWRDKYKRAKEEFSRYFF
;
A
#
# COMPACT_ATOMS: atom_id res chain seq x y z
N MET A 1 -0.55 -23.21 -5.24
CA MET A 1 0.52 -23.67 -4.32
C MET A 1 0.05 -23.83 -2.87
N ARG A 2 0.86 -24.52 -2.06
CA ARG A 2 0.74 -24.67 -0.61
C ARG A 2 1.67 -23.72 0.14
N ILE A 3 1.23 -23.26 1.32
CA ILE A 3 1.98 -22.36 2.22
C ILE A 3 1.79 -22.80 3.66
N LEU A 4 2.87 -22.78 4.45
CA LEU A 4 2.84 -23.02 5.89
C LEU A 4 2.41 -21.73 6.59
N THR A 5 1.17 -21.70 7.11
CA THR A 5 0.63 -20.56 7.85
C THR A 5 -0.06 -21.02 9.13
N GLY A 6 0.26 -20.38 10.26
CA GLY A 6 -0.30 -20.78 11.55
C GLY A 6 -0.02 -22.25 11.88
N LYS A 7 1.22 -22.70 11.62
CA LYS A 7 1.69 -24.09 11.82
C LYS A 7 0.95 -25.17 11.01
N LYS A 8 0.19 -24.80 9.97
CA LYS A 8 -0.51 -25.75 9.09
C LYS A 8 -0.07 -25.59 7.66
N TRP A 9 0.27 -26.71 7.01
CA TRP A 9 0.55 -26.77 5.57
C TRP A 9 -0.78 -26.75 4.82
N ARG A 10 -1.09 -25.61 4.19
CA ARG A 10 -2.42 -25.34 3.61
C ARG A 10 -2.32 -25.18 2.11
N GLU A 11 -3.30 -25.71 1.40
CA GLU A 11 -3.46 -25.57 -0.05
C GLU A 11 -4.35 -24.40 -0.45
N GLY A 12 -4.45 -24.18 -1.77
CA GLY A 12 -5.40 -23.23 -2.36
C GLY A 12 -4.91 -21.79 -2.51
N PHE A 13 -3.64 -21.52 -2.21
CA PHE A 13 -3.00 -20.22 -2.46
C PHE A 13 -2.57 -20.09 -3.92
N LEU A 14 -2.60 -18.88 -4.45
CA LEU A 14 -1.99 -18.57 -5.73
C LEU A 14 -0.47 -18.64 -5.64
N ASP A 15 0.15 -18.96 -6.75
CA ASP A 15 1.57 -18.78 -6.96
C ASP A 15 1.90 -17.28 -7.07
N TYR A 16 3.08 -16.89 -6.58
CA TYR A 16 3.60 -15.54 -6.83
C TYR A 16 3.68 -15.27 -8.33
N HIS A 17 3.32 -14.06 -8.75
CA HIS A 17 3.55 -13.64 -10.13
C HIS A 17 5.06 -13.57 -10.41
N ARG A 18 5.46 -14.04 -11.60
CA ARG A 18 6.86 -14.06 -12.04
C ARG A 18 7.03 -13.01 -13.13
N ASN A 19 7.86 -11.99 -12.88
CA ASN A 19 8.25 -11.06 -13.94
C ASN A 19 9.38 -11.64 -14.81
N LYS A 20 9.76 -10.93 -15.86
CA LYS A 20 10.76 -11.37 -16.85
C LYS A 20 12.15 -11.64 -16.28
N LYS A 21 12.49 -11.06 -15.13
CA LYS A 21 13.80 -11.19 -14.45
C LYS A 21 13.76 -12.12 -13.24
N GLU A 22 12.62 -12.76 -13.00
CA GLU A 22 12.44 -13.67 -11.88
C GLU A 22 12.31 -15.12 -12.34
N TYR A 23 12.73 -16.01 -11.45
CA TYR A 23 12.68 -17.45 -11.60
C TYR A 23 11.65 -18.02 -10.65
N ARG A 24 10.87 -18.99 -11.11
CA ARG A 24 10.05 -19.82 -10.22
C ARG A 24 10.85 -21.04 -9.80
N ILE A 25 10.93 -21.25 -8.49
CA ILE A 25 11.72 -22.32 -7.89
C ILE A 25 10.77 -23.26 -7.14
N GLN A 26 10.81 -24.54 -7.49
CA GLN A 26 10.26 -25.62 -6.66
C GLN A 26 11.16 -25.79 -5.45
N VAL A 27 10.63 -25.54 -4.25
CA VAL A 27 11.39 -25.71 -3.02
C VAL A 27 11.62 -27.21 -2.78
N LEU A 28 12.86 -27.56 -2.44
CA LEU A 28 13.26 -28.92 -2.04
C LEU A 28 13.72 -28.96 -0.58
N ALA A 29 14.43 -27.92 -0.15
CA ALA A 29 14.86 -27.72 1.24
C ALA A 29 14.69 -26.25 1.63
N TRP A 30 14.23 -25.97 2.84
CA TRP A 30 13.94 -24.62 3.34
C TRP A 30 14.31 -24.49 4.80
N LYS A 31 15.01 -23.42 5.15
CA LYS A 31 15.39 -23.08 6.52
C LYS A 31 15.00 -21.65 6.85
N ASN A 32 14.35 -21.46 7.99
CA ASN A 32 14.07 -20.12 8.52
C ASN A 32 15.27 -19.61 9.32
N LEU A 33 15.81 -18.47 8.88
CA LEU A 33 17.00 -17.84 9.46
C LEU A 33 16.63 -16.81 10.52
N GLU A 34 15.61 -16.01 10.24
CA GLU A 34 15.14 -14.96 11.13
C GLU A 34 13.65 -14.72 10.93
N LYS A 35 12.88 -14.60 12.02
CA LYS A 35 11.51 -14.08 11.95
C LYS A 35 11.57 -12.56 11.94
N LEU A 36 11.00 -11.94 10.90
CA LEU A 36 10.97 -10.50 10.78
C LEU A 36 9.84 -9.94 11.63
N GLU A 37 10.21 -9.26 12.71
CA GLU A 37 9.33 -8.33 13.42
C GLU A 37 9.32 -6.98 12.68
N ASN A 38 8.33 -6.13 12.92
CA ASN A 38 8.30 -4.76 12.35
C ASN A 38 8.20 -4.67 10.81
N VAL A 39 7.62 -5.66 10.14
CA VAL A 39 7.24 -5.55 8.71
C VAL A 39 5.92 -4.80 8.54
N TYR A 40 5.00 -4.93 9.50
CA TYR A 40 3.68 -4.31 9.48
C TYR A 40 3.34 -3.70 10.82
N HIS A 41 2.37 -2.79 10.83
CA HIS A 41 1.80 -2.23 12.06
C HIS A 41 1.01 -3.28 12.83
N THR A 42 1.67 -4.01 13.73
CA THR A 42 1.00 -4.96 14.64
C THR A 42 0.65 -4.27 15.95
N ARG A 43 -0.65 -4.20 16.29
CA ARG A 43 -1.08 -3.71 17.62
C ARG A 43 -1.29 -4.88 18.58
N PRO A 44 -0.88 -4.76 19.86
CA PRO A 44 -1.12 -5.79 20.85
C PRO A 44 -2.63 -6.04 21.04
N ARG A 45 -3.01 -7.32 21.22
CA ARG A 45 -4.38 -7.71 21.54
C ARG A 45 -4.68 -7.29 22.98
N SER A 46 -5.48 -6.24 23.15
CA SER A 46 -5.89 -5.74 24.48
C SER A 46 -7.35 -5.32 24.46
N LEU A 47 -8.14 -5.89 25.38
CA LEU A 47 -9.55 -5.54 25.57
C LEU A 47 -9.72 -4.07 25.94
N ARG A 48 -8.82 -3.55 26.80
CA ARG A 48 -8.77 -2.12 27.16
C ARG A 48 -8.52 -1.23 25.94
N LEU A 49 -7.63 -1.64 25.01
CA LEU A 49 -7.41 -0.88 23.77
C LEU A 49 -8.63 -0.92 22.84
N LEU A 50 -9.37 -2.03 22.78
CA LEU A 50 -10.60 -2.14 22.00
C LEU A 50 -11.70 -1.23 22.57
N ILE A 51 -11.91 -1.24 23.89
CA ILE A 51 -12.86 -0.35 24.58
C ILE A 51 -12.53 1.12 24.32
N ASN A 52 -11.25 1.50 24.43
CA ASN A 52 -10.78 2.86 24.16
C ASN A 52 -10.95 3.28 22.68
N TYR A 53 -11.09 2.32 21.77
CA TYR A 53 -11.24 2.56 20.35
C TYR A 53 -12.71 2.71 19.93
N PHE A 54 -13.65 2.14 20.70
CA PHE A 54 -15.08 2.22 20.43
C PHE A 54 -15.60 3.66 20.25
N PRO A 55 -15.25 4.64 21.10
CA PRO A 55 -15.66 6.02 20.87
C PRO A 55 -15.15 6.59 19.53
N VAL A 56 -14.01 6.12 19.02
CA VAL A 56 -13.37 6.66 17.81
C VAL A 56 -14.07 6.20 16.54
N VAL A 57 -14.46 4.91 16.48
CA VAL A 57 -14.93 4.26 15.23
C VAL A 57 -16.34 3.67 15.32
N GLY A 58 -16.99 3.71 16.50
CA GLY A 58 -18.29 3.10 16.72
C GLY A 58 -18.27 1.56 16.70
N LEU A 59 -19.46 0.95 16.81
CA LEU A 59 -19.62 -0.51 16.87
C LEU A 59 -19.23 -1.20 15.55
N GLU A 60 -19.73 -0.67 14.42
CA GLU A 60 -19.45 -1.18 13.08
C GLU A 60 -17.95 -1.15 12.76
N GLY A 61 -17.27 -0.03 13.08
CA GLY A 61 -15.83 0.10 12.90
C GLY A 61 -15.02 -0.83 13.80
N LEU A 62 -15.50 -1.12 15.02
CA LEU A 62 -14.86 -2.06 15.94
C LEU A 62 -14.93 -3.50 15.44
N ILE A 63 -16.11 -3.93 14.97
CA ILE A 63 -16.33 -5.27 14.38
C ILE A 63 -15.42 -5.43 13.18
N THR A 64 -15.50 -4.51 12.21
CA THR A 64 -14.71 -4.54 10.97
C THR A 64 -13.22 -4.65 11.25
N LYS A 65 -12.70 -3.86 12.20
CA LYS A 65 -11.29 -3.90 12.59
C LYS A 65 -10.87 -5.20 13.28
N THR A 66 -11.75 -5.79 14.08
CA THR A 66 -11.48 -7.06 14.78
C THR A 66 -11.40 -8.21 13.78
N TRP A 67 -12.36 -8.29 12.85
CA TRP A 67 -12.35 -9.27 11.76
C TRP A 67 -11.14 -9.11 10.84
N SER A 68 -10.78 -7.87 10.50
CA SER A 68 -9.59 -7.62 9.67
C SER A 68 -8.31 -8.12 10.34
N ARG A 69 -8.14 -7.88 11.65
CA ARG A 69 -6.96 -8.36 12.40
C ARG A 69 -6.78 -9.88 12.36
N ILE A 70 -7.88 -10.64 12.40
CA ILE A 70 -7.83 -12.10 12.28
C ILE A 70 -7.39 -12.51 10.87
N ARG A 71 -7.85 -11.79 9.85
CA ARG A 71 -7.50 -12.06 8.44
C ARG A 71 -6.05 -11.69 8.12
N GLU A 72 -5.47 -10.71 8.79
CA GLU A 72 -4.07 -10.29 8.59
C GLU A 72 -3.02 -11.15 9.32
N GLU A 73 -3.43 -12.00 10.26
CA GLU A 73 -2.51 -12.81 11.07
C GLU A 73 -1.59 -13.69 10.22
N ARG A 74 -2.11 -14.25 9.10
CA ARG A 74 -1.32 -15.07 8.16
C ARG A 74 -0.29 -14.27 7.39
N ARG A 75 -0.61 -13.03 7.05
CA ARG A 75 0.27 -12.12 6.32
C ARG A 75 1.42 -11.65 7.20
N ASN A 76 1.15 -11.40 8.48
CA ASN A 76 2.13 -10.82 9.39
C ASN A 76 3.28 -11.77 9.76
N GLU A 77 3.15 -13.07 9.46
CA GLU A 77 4.18 -14.06 9.72
C GLU A 77 5.20 -14.09 8.57
N LYS A 78 6.26 -13.26 8.67
CA LYS A 78 7.31 -13.16 7.65
C LYS A 78 8.69 -13.53 8.19
N TYR A 79 9.51 -14.10 7.32
CA TYR A 79 10.85 -14.60 7.61
C TYR A 79 11.84 -14.18 6.54
N VAL A 80 13.10 -14.06 6.96
CA VAL A 80 14.24 -14.32 6.09
C VAL A 80 14.52 -15.81 6.15
N SER A 81 14.62 -16.43 4.99
CA SER A 81 14.82 -17.87 4.85
C SER A 81 15.84 -18.16 3.77
N CYS A 82 16.38 -19.36 3.75
CA CYS A 82 17.22 -19.84 2.67
C CYS A 82 16.93 -21.30 2.35
N GLY A 83 17.43 -21.78 1.23
CA GLY A 83 17.16 -23.15 0.86
C GLY A 83 17.82 -23.60 -0.43
N ILE A 84 17.40 -24.79 -0.85
CA ILE A 84 17.76 -25.41 -2.12
C ILE A 84 16.46 -25.71 -2.85
N GLY A 85 16.45 -25.48 -4.15
CA GLY A 85 15.30 -25.72 -4.99
C GLY A 85 15.68 -26.07 -6.41
N LYS A 86 14.67 -26.45 -7.19
CA LYS A 86 14.80 -26.77 -8.61
C LYS A 86 14.08 -25.70 -9.42
N ILE A 87 14.73 -25.13 -10.45
CA ILE A 87 14.09 -24.16 -11.32
C ILE A 87 12.91 -24.83 -12.05
N LEU A 88 11.71 -24.25 -11.92
CA LEU A 88 10.53 -24.65 -12.68
C LEU A 88 10.36 -23.80 -13.93
N GLU A 89 10.47 -22.48 -13.77
CA GLU A 89 10.36 -21.50 -14.85
C GLU A 89 11.54 -20.54 -14.77
N SER A 90 12.25 -20.38 -15.89
CA SER A 90 13.39 -19.47 -16.00
C SER A 90 12.96 -18.02 -16.26
N ALA A 91 13.81 -17.08 -15.85
CA ALA A 91 13.76 -15.71 -16.36
C ALA A 91 14.18 -15.65 -17.84
N ASP A 92 13.94 -14.50 -18.47
CA ASP A 92 14.16 -14.27 -19.90
C ASP A 92 15.66 -14.30 -20.28
N ASP A 93 16.55 -14.00 -19.34
CA ASP A 93 18.01 -14.09 -19.51
C ASP A 93 18.53 -15.54 -19.51
N LYS A 94 17.69 -16.52 -19.12
CA LYS A 94 17.96 -17.97 -19.12
C LYS A 94 19.27 -18.37 -18.42
N LYS A 95 19.71 -17.61 -17.40
CA LYS A 95 20.95 -17.88 -16.66
C LYS A 95 20.90 -19.18 -15.87
N TYR A 96 19.71 -19.58 -15.44
CA TYR A 96 19.44 -20.89 -14.84
C TYR A 96 18.37 -21.62 -15.66
N ALA A 97 18.62 -22.88 -16.00
CA ALA A 97 17.74 -23.66 -16.87
C ALA A 97 16.63 -24.37 -16.06
N PRO A 98 15.44 -24.64 -16.64
CA PRO A 98 14.44 -25.47 -16.00
C PRO A 98 15.04 -26.83 -15.64
N GLY A 99 14.83 -27.22 -14.38
CA GLY A 99 15.37 -28.43 -13.81
C GLY A 99 16.74 -28.30 -13.13
N GLU A 100 17.43 -27.18 -13.29
CA GLU A 100 18.68 -26.90 -12.58
C GLU A 100 18.43 -26.77 -11.07
N VAL A 101 19.32 -27.36 -10.27
CA VAL A 101 19.29 -27.27 -8.80
C VAL A 101 20.10 -26.04 -8.37
N VAL A 102 19.46 -25.17 -7.60
CA VAL A 102 20.02 -23.89 -7.15
C VAL A 102 19.84 -23.73 -5.65
N GLY A 103 20.74 -22.97 -5.03
CA GLY A 103 20.53 -22.39 -3.72
C GLY A 103 19.85 -21.05 -3.84
N PHE A 104 19.06 -20.66 -2.84
CA PHE A 104 18.39 -19.36 -2.83
C PHE A 104 18.30 -18.75 -1.44
N VAL A 105 18.08 -17.44 -1.40
CA VAL A 105 17.77 -16.68 -0.18
C VAL A 105 16.46 -15.91 -0.38
N ALA A 106 15.51 -16.11 0.52
CA ALA A 106 14.16 -15.57 0.47
C ALA A 106 13.97 -14.50 1.57
N PRO A 107 14.00 -13.19 1.23
CA PRO A 107 14.12 -12.11 2.21
C PRO A 107 12.86 -11.77 3.00
N LEU A 108 11.68 -11.97 2.39
CA LEU A 108 10.40 -11.55 2.97
C LEU A 108 9.27 -12.52 2.58
N HIS A 109 9.28 -13.72 3.17
CA HIS A 109 8.33 -14.79 2.81
C HIS A 109 7.64 -15.41 4.04
N PRO A 110 6.53 -16.13 3.85
CA PRO A 110 5.94 -16.97 4.90
C PRO A 110 6.96 -18.01 5.42
N ALA A 111 6.62 -18.66 6.53
CA ALA A 111 7.50 -19.65 7.18
C ALA A 111 7.98 -20.76 6.23
N LEU A 112 7.16 -21.15 5.26
CA LEU A 112 7.52 -22.05 4.16
C LEU A 112 6.50 -21.87 3.02
N VAL A 113 6.98 -21.93 1.77
CA VAL A 113 6.15 -21.94 0.56
C VAL A 113 6.53 -23.14 -0.31
N GLU A 114 5.58 -23.70 -1.05
CA GLU A 114 5.83 -24.82 -1.95
C GLU A 114 6.68 -24.39 -3.15
N ARG A 115 6.41 -23.20 -3.66
CA ARG A 115 7.12 -22.56 -4.77
C ARG A 115 7.40 -21.12 -4.41
N VAL A 116 8.61 -20.66 -4.70
CA VAL A 116 9.03 -19.28 -4.48
C VAL A 116 9.40 -18.65 -5.80
N VAL A 117 9.20 -17.34 -5.92
CA VAL A 117 9.66 -16.54 -7.06
C VAL A 117 10.71 -15.57 -6.55
N LEU A 118 11.90 -15.61 -7.16
CA LEU A 118 13.03 -14.78 -6.76
C LEU A 118 13.79 -14.29 -8.00
N PRO A 119 14.39 -13.09 -7.93
CA PRO A 119 15.27 -12.60 -8.98
C PRO A 119 16.68 -13.21 -8.85
N GLU A 120 17.49 -13.10 -9.91
CA GLU A 120 18.81 -13.76 -9.99
C GLU A 120 19.81 -13.34 -8.90
N GLU A 121 19.63 -12.16 -8.31
CA GLU A 121 20.48 -11.61 -7.26
C GLU A 121 20.42 -12.46 -5.98
N LEU A 122 19.34 -13.22 -5.81
CA LEU A 122 19.05 -14.05 -4.65
C LEU A 122 19.18 -15.56 -4.95
N ILE A 123 19.68 -15.92 -6.12
CA ILE A 123 19.86 -17.30 -6.59
C ILE A 123 21.36 -17.57 -6.82
N PHE A 124 21.80 -18.76 -6.40
CA PHE A 124 23.21 -19.14 -6.37
C PHE A 124 23.40 -20.58 -6.87
N LYS A 125 24.49 -20.82 -7.59
CA LYS A 125 24.88 -22.18 -7.98
C LYS A 125 25.30 -22.97 -6.75
N VAL A 126 24.80 -24.18 -6.60
CA VAL A 126 25.15 -25.10 -5.52
C VAL A 126 25.62 -26.41 -6.14
N LYS A 127 26.64 -27.04 -5.55
CA LYS A 127 27.07 -28.38 -5.99
C LYS A 127 26.03 -29.38 -5.53
N VAL A 128 25.60 -30.28 -6.41
CA VAL A 128 24.63 -31.34 -6.06
C VAL A 128 25.10 -32.17 -4.87
N SER A 129 26.42 -32.37 -4.72
CA SER A 129 27.01 -33.06 -3.57
C SER A 129 26.86 -32.33 -2.23
N ASP A 130 26.69 -31.00 -2.24
CA ASP A 130 26.45 -30.20 -1.03
C ASP A 130 24.95 -30.14 -0.68
N ALA A 131 24.07 -30.64 -1.57
CA ALA A 131 22.64 -30.66 -1.36
C ALA A 131 22.24 -31.88 -0.51
N PRO A 132 21.26 -31.76 0.40
CA PRO A 132 20.78 -32.89 1.17
C PRO A 132 20.19 -33.96 0.25
N ALA A 133 20.17 -35.22 0.72
CA ALA A 133 19.51 -36.30 0.00
C ALA A 133 18.03 -35.96 -0.20
N MET A 134 17.69 -35.57 -1.43
CA MET A 134 16.35 -35.11 -1.78
C MET A 134 15.40 -36.31 -1.79
N SER A 135 14.29 -36.22 -1.07
CA SER A 135 13.21 -37.20 -1.17
C SER A 135 12.19 -36.72 -2.19
N ASP A 136 11.90 -37.54 -3.20
CA ASP A 136 10.81 -37.25 -4.13
C ASP A 136 9.50 -37.05 -3.36
N GLY A 137 8.83 -35.92 -3.63
CA GLY A 137 7.54 -35.60 -3.04
C GLY A 137 7.57 -35.11 -1.59
N ALA A 138 8.70 -34.62 -1.07
CA ALA A 138 8.71 -33.87 0.19
C ALA A 138 9.69 -32.68 0.18
N ILE A 139 9.38 -31.67 1.00
CA ILE A 139 10.30 -30.58 1.34
C ILE A 139 10.95 -30.89 2.70
N LEU A 140 12.29 -30.74 2.76
CA LEU A 140 13.02 -30.72 4.03
C LEU A 140 12.90 -29.33 4.66
N TYR A 141 12.23 -29.24 5.80
CA TYR A 141 11.96 -27.98 6.49
C TYR A 141 12.68 -27.91 7.83
N SER A 142 13.53 -26.89 7.98
CA SER A 142 14.18 -26.53 9.24
C SER A 142 13.52 -25.25 9.78
N PRO A 143 12.67 -25.34 10.82
CA PRO A 143 12.08 -24.15 11.44
C PRO A 143 13.15 -23.27 12.11
N LEU A 144 12.73 -22.08 12.52
CA LEU A 144 13.60 -21.11 13.18
C LEU A 144 14.12 -21.68 14.52
N ALA A 145 15.43 -21.57 14.75
CA ALA A 145 16.05 -21.91 16.02
C ALA A 145 15.56 -20.98 17.15
N LYS A 146 15.62 -21.43 18.41
CA LYS A 146 15.13 -20.63 19.55
C LYS A 146 15.98 -19.39 19.84
N GLU A 147 17.24 -19.37 19.41
CA GLU A 147 18.18 -18.28 19.66
C GLU A 147 18.04 -17.16 18.64
N LYS A 148 18.11 -15.90 19.11
CA LYS A 148 18.09 -14.73 18.23
C LYS A 148 19.45 -14.58 17.54
N PRO A 149 19.50 -14.56 16.20
CA PRO A 149 20.77 -14.51 15.50
C PRO A 149 21.40 -13.11 15.59
N GLN A 150 22.68 -13.04 15.97
CA GLN A 150 23.48 -11.81 16.01
C GLN A 150 24.52 -11.82 14.88
N ASN A 151 24.89 -10.65 14.35
CA ASN A 151 25.90 -10.51 13.28
C ASN A 151 25.65 -11.40 12.06
N VAL A 152 24.44 -11.30 11.50
CA VAL A 152 23.96 -12.19 10.44
C VAL A 152 24.43 -11.79 9.05
N TRP A 153 24.68 -12.79 8.19
CA TRP A 153 25.14 -12.60 6.80
C TRP A 153 24.02 -12.11 5.85
N TRP A 154 22.76 -12.11 6.29
CA TRP A 154 21.59 -11.65 5.52
C TRP A 154 21.06 -10.27 5.95
N LYS A 155 21.82 -9.52 6.76
CA LYS A 155 21.36 -8.26 7.39
C LYS A 155 20.85 -7.22 6.38
N ASP A 156 21.47 -7.12 5.20
CA ASP A 156 21.19 -6.09 4.20
C ASP A 156 19.94 -6.41 3.34
N ILE A 157 19.36 -7.60 3.48
CA ILE A 157 18.17 -8.02 2.72
C ILE A 157 16.93 -8.21 3.59
N ARG A 158 16.97 -7.84 4.88
CA ARG A 158 15.80 -7.92 5.77
C ARG A 158 14.66 -7.06 5.23
N GLY A 159 13.51 -7.68 4.98
CA GLY A 159 12.37 -6.98 4.41
C GLY A 159 12.57 -6.48 2.97
N TRP A 160 13.64 -6.91 2.30
CA TRP A 160 13.90 -6.53 0.92
C TRP A 160 12.85 -7.10 -0.03
N SER A 161 12.53 -6.34 -1.07
CA SER A 161 11.60 -6.72 -2.11
C SER A 161 11.97 -6.06 -3.43
N ILE A 162 11.63 -6.67 -4.56
CA ILE A 162 11.76 -6.04 -5.90
C ILE A 162 10.96 -4.72 -6.01
N TYR A 163 9.93 -4.53 -5.18
CA TYR A 163 9.13 -3.31 -5.11
C TYR A 163 9.79 -2.19 -4.27
N SER A 164 10.94 -2.44 -3.65
CA SER A 164 11.58 -1.47 -2.74
C SER A 164 12.43 -0.41 -3.43
N GLY A 165 12.84 -0.66 -4.69
CA GLY A 165 13.86 0.15 -5.36
C GLY A 165 15.24 0.07 -4.68
N ILE A 166 15.48 -0.92 -3.80
CA ILE A 166 16.78 -1.13 -3.18
C ILE A 166 17.60 -2.08 -4.05
N LYS A 167 18.75 -1.63 -4.54
CA LYS A 167 19.68 -2.48 -5.29
C LYS A 167 20.47 -3.38 -4.34
N ILE A 168 20.53 -4.67 -4.63
CA ILE A 168 21.45 -5.60 -3.94
C ILE A 168 22.87 -5.36 -4.47
N SER A 169 23.77 -4.91 -3.58
CA SER A 169 25.16 -4.64 -3.95
C SER A 169 25.92 -5.93 -4.26
N GLU A 170 27.00 -5.85 -5.04
CA GLU A 170 27.87 -7.00 -5.28
C GLU A 170 28.49 -7.55 -3.99
N LYS A 171 28.82 -6.66 -3.04
CA LYS A 171 29.32 -7.03 -1.73
C LYS A 171 28.29 -7.86 -0.97
N THR A 172 27.06 -7.35 -0.85
CA THR A 172 25.94 -8.06 -0.23
C THR A 172 25.71 -9.40 -0.91
N ARG A 173 25.71 -9.45 -2.25
CA ARG A 173 25.54 -10.70 -3.00
C ARG A 173 26.64 -11.73 -2.71
N LYS A 174 27.90 -11.30 -2.58
CA LYS A 174 29.02 -12.19 -2.19
C LYS A 174 28.85 -12.72 -0.76
N GLU A 175 28.45 -11.86 0.18
CA GLU A 175 28.17 -12.25 1.56
C GLU A 175 27.02 -13.28 1.63
N LEU A 176 25.93 -13.05 0.88
CA LEU A 176 24.82 -14.00 0.77
C LEU A 176 25.25 -15.35 0.20
N ALA A 177 26.07 -15.36 -0.86
CA ALA A 177 26.56 -16.59 -1.47
C ALA A 177 27.41 -17.42 -0.50
N GLN A 178 28.33 -16.78 0.22
CA GLN A 178 29.20 -17.44 1.19
C GLN A 178 28.39 -17.94 2.40
N GLY A 179 27.51 -17.09 2.94
CA GLY A 179 26.65 -17.43 4.06
C GLY A 179 25.73 -18.60 3.75
N LEU A 180 25.05 -18.56 2.61
CA LEU A 180 24.19 -19.65 2.13
C LEU A 180 24.96 -20.98 2.03
N LYS A 181 26.16 -20.96 1.45
CA LYS A 181 26.99 -22.16 1.31
C LYS A 181 27.37 -22.76 2.66
N GLN A 182 27.71 -21.93 3.65
CA GLN A 182 28.00 -22.38 5.01
C GLN A 182 26.74 -22.92 5.69
N GLU A 183 25.62 -22.22 5.56
CA GLU A 183 24.33 -22.58 6.15
C GLU A 183 23.79 -23.92 5.64
N ILE A 184 23.90 -24.17 4.33
CA ILE A 184 23.52 -25.45 3.73
C ILE A 184 24.33 -26.59 4.34
N LYS A 185 25.64 -26.40 4.54
CA LYS A 185 26.55 -27.44 5.06
C LYS A 185 26.36 -27.70 6.56
N SER A 186 26.09 -26.67 7.33
CA SER A 186 25.93 -26.78 8.79
C SER A 186 24.54 -27.26 9.21
N THR A 187 23.55 -27.18 8.33
CA THR A 187 22.18 -27.61 8.64
C THR A 187 22.07 -29.13 8.67
N GLY A 188 21.57 -29.66 9.79
CA GLY A 188 21.23 -31.08 9.96
C GLY A 188 19.99 -31.48 9.17
N TRP A 189 20.09 -31.54 7.84
CA TRP A 189 18.95 -31.84 6.96
C TRP A 189 18.33 -33.23 7.20
N SER A 190 19.11 -34.18 7.72
CA SER A 190 18.64 -35.53 8.05
C SER A 190 17.61 -35.55 9.19
N THR A 191 17.64 -34.57 10.09
CA THR A 191 16.71 -34.42 11.23
C THR A 191 15.65 -33.35 10.99
N SER A 192 15.66 -32.69 9.82
CA SER A 192 14.67 -31.69 9.44
C SER A 192 13.28 -32.31 9.24
N GLU A 193 12.25 -31.52 9.47
CA GLU A 193 10.87 -31.94 9.26
C GLU A 193 10.64 -32.27 7.78
N ARG A 194 9.93 -33.37 7.49
CA ARG A 194 9.55 -33.74 6.12
C ARG A 194 8.13 -33.28 5.85
N ILE A 195 7.98 -32.26 5.02
CA ILE A 195 6.68 -31.72 4.63
C ILE A 195 6.26 -32.40 3.33
N ASP A 196 5.15 -33.15 3.37
CA ASP A 196 4.62 -33.84 2.19
C ASP A 196 4.24 -32.85 1.08
N THR A 197 4.80 -33.07 -0.10
CA THR A 197 4.51 -32.31 -1.32
C THR A 197 4.00 -33.17 -2.46
N ARG A 198 3.63 -34.43 -2.20
CA ARG A 198 2.90 -35.24 -3.19
C ARG A 198 1.63 -34.54 -3.64
N ASN A 199 1.20 -34.82 -4.87
CA ASN A 199 0.05 -34.20 -5.53
C ASN A 199 0.15 -32.66 -5.62
N ALA A 200 1.32 -32.16 -6.02
CA ALA A 200 1.54 -30.72 -6.20
C ALA A 200 0.53 -30.13 -7.20
N SER A 201 -0.19 -29.10 -6.77
CA SER A 201 -1.08 -28.32 -7.64
C SER A 201 -0.30 -27.72 -8.81
N ALA A 202 -0.91 -27.61 -10.00
CA ALA A 202 -0.32 -26.85 -11.10
C ALA A 202 0.04 -25.42 -10.66
N VAL A 203 1.03 -24.82 -11.31
CA VAL A 203 1.33 -23.40 -11.11
C VAL A 203 0.12 -22.59 -11.55
N SER A 204 -0.38 -21.71 -10.67
CA SER A 204 -1.44 -20.79 -11.05
C SER A 204 -1.28 -19.45 -10.35
N THR A 205 -1.20 -18.38 -11.14
CA THR A 205 -1.21 -16.99 -10.67
C THR A 205 -2.61 -16.39 -10.68
N THR A 206 -3.62 -17.14 -11.12
CA THR A 206 -5.01 -16.70 -11.14
C THR A 206 -5.94 -17.75 -10.54
N LYS A 207 -7.07 -17.32 -9.98
CA LYS A 207 -8.11 -18.22 -9.46
C LYS A 207 -9.49 -17.63 -9.70
N GLY A 208 -10.36 -18.45 -10.27
CA GLY A 208 -11.68 -18.03 -10.71
C GLY A 208 -11.63 -17.25 -12.02
N GLU A 209 -12.80 -16.99 -12.58
CA GLU A 209 -12.98 -16.32 -13.86
C GLU A 209 -14.16 -15.35 -13.78
N VAL A 210 -14.06 -14.24 -14.50
CA VAL A 210 -15.20 -13.33 -14.67
C VAL A 210 -16.02 -13.85 -15.86
N GLY A 211 -17.21 -14.40 -15.59
CA GLY A 211 -18.05 -14.99 -16.64
C GLY A 211 -18.43 -13.98 -17.72
N LYS A 212 -18.38 -14.35 -19.00
CA LYS A 212 -18.72 -13.47 -20.14
C LYS A 212 -20.12 -12.83 -20.03
N ASN A 213 -21.05 -13.50 -19.34
CA ASN A 213 -22.41 -13.03 -19.12
C ASN A 213 -22.57 -12.18 -17.85
N SER A 214 -21.59 -12.09 -16.95
CA SER A 214 -21.76 -11.32 -15.71
C SER A 214 -21.77 -9.81 -15.98
N SER A 215 -21.06 -9.33 -17.01
CA SER A 215 -21.15 -7.96 -17.50
C SER A 215 -22.43 -7.68 -18.32
N ALA A 216 -23.03 -8.69 -18.95
CA ALA A 216 -24.27 -8.58 -19.73
C ALA A 216 -25.54 -8.72 -18.88
N LEU A 217 -25.57 -9.62 -17.89
CA LEU A 217 -26.66 -9.80 -16.92
C LEU A 217 -26.76 -8.65 -15.93
N LEU A 218 -25.65 -7.96 -15.65
CA LEU A 218 -25.68 -6.69 -14.94
C LEU A 218 -26.44 -5.61 -15.71
N ARG A 219 -26.78 -5.81 -17.01
CA ARG A 219 -27.41 -4.81 -17.89
C ARG A 219 -28.92 -4.87 -18.03
N THR A 220 -29.60 -5.77 -17.31
CA THR A 220 -31.07 -5.89 -17.35
C THR A 220 -31.65 -5.68 -15.95
N GLY A 221 -32.00 -4.44 -15.61
CA GLY A 221 -32.69 -4.08 -14.36
C GLY A 221 -32.35 -2.67 -13.84
N ALA A 222 -33.25 -2.06 -13.06
CA ALA A 222 -33.22 -0.66 -12.59
C ALA A 222 -32.11 -0.31 -11.56
N ASN A 223 -31.10 -1.17 -11.35
CA ASN A 223 -29.96 -0.93 -10.45
C ASN A 223 -28.68 -1.62 -11.00
N LEU A 224 -28.23 -1.20 -12.18
CA LEU A 224 -26.98 -1.64 -12.79
C LEU A 224 -25.76 -1.17 -11.97
N LYS A 225 -25.03 -2.10 -11.34
CA LYS A 225 -23.71 -1.80 -10.74
C LYS A 225 -22.62 -1.84 -11.81
N LYS A 226 -21.69 -0.89 -11.75
CA LYS A 226 -20.51 -0.86 -12.62
C LYS A 226 -19.58 -2.04 -12.31
N SER A 227 -18.90 -2.57 -13.32
CA SER A 227 -17.86 -3.60 -13.13
C SER A 227 -16.58 -2.98 -12.57
N GLY A 228 -16.02 -3.59 -11.53
CA GLY A 228 -14.87 -3.06 -10.81
C GLY A 228 -13.70 -4.03 -10.74
N ILE A 229 -12.49 -3.48 -10.75
CA ILE A 229 -11.24 -4.19 -10.44
C ILE A 229 -10.47 -3.43 -9.36
N LEU A 230 -9.80 -4.15 -8.47
CA LEU A 230 -9.01 -3.59 -7.37
C LEU A 230 -7.55 -4.04 -7.46
N TYR A 231 -6.62 -3.10 -7.36
CA TYR A 231 -5.19 -3.35 -7.17
C TYR A 231 -4.80 -2.99 -5.73
N GLY A 232 -4.24 -3.97 -5.01
CA GLY A 232 -3.87 -3.83 -3.60
C GLY A 232 -4.99 -4.25 -2.66
N TYR A 233 -4.89 -5.45 -2.11
CA TYR A 233 -5.86 -6.03 -1.18
C TYR A 233 -5.38 -5.91 0.27
N GLY A 234 -4.88 -4.74 0.65
CA GLY A 234 -4.47 -4.44 2.02
C GLY A 234 -5.65 -4.22 2.97
N ASN A 235 -5.36 -3.99 4.26
CA ASN A 235 -6.37 -3.65 5.27
C ASN A 235 -7.30 -2.54 4.80
N TYR A 236 -6.74 -1.47 4.22
CA TYR A 236 -7.51 -0.31 3.80
C TYR A 236 -8.60 -0.66 2.77
N ALA A 237 -8.28 -1.49 1.77
CA ALA A 237 -9.25 -1.92 0.76
C ALA A 237 -10.38 -2.77 1.37
N LYS A 238 -10.03 -3.66 2.30
CA LYS A 238 -10.97 -4.52 3.02
C LYS A 238 -11.92 -3.73 3.91
N THR A 239 -11.42 -2.67 4.56
CA THR A 239 -12.19 -1.89 5.54
C THR A 239 -12.94 -0.71 4.95
N ASN A 240 -12.47 -0.15 3.83
CA ASN A 240 -13.04 1.08 3.26
C ASN A 240 -13.53 0.87 1.82
N ILE A 241 -12.64 0.51 0.89
CA ILE A 241 -12.98 0.47 -0.55
C ILE A 241 -14.14 -0.50 -0.82
N ILE A 242 -13.94 -1.79 -0.53
CA ILE A 242 -14.91 -2.83 -0.85
C ILE A 242 -16.26 -2.61 -0.17
N PRO A 243 -16.34 -2.41 1.16
CA PRO A 243 -17.64 -2.28 1.82
C PRO A 243 -18.41 -1.02 1.37
N TYR A 244 -17.73 0.13 1.22
CA TYR A 244 -18.40 1.39 0.94
C TYR A 244 -18.70 1.63 -0.55
N THR A 245 -18.02 0.92 -1.47
CA THR A 245 -18.32 1.01 -2.91
C THR A 245 -19.32 -0.05 -3.38
N ARG A 246 -19.55 -1.11 -2.60
CA ARG A 246 -20.45 -2.23 -2.91
C ARG A 246 -21.85 -1.81 -3.41
N PRO A 247 -22.50 -0.73 -2.95
CA PRO A 247 -23.80 -0.32 -3.49
C PRO A 247 -23.75 0.09 -4.96
N PHE A 248 -22.60 0.56 -5.45
CA PHE A 248 -22.45 1.22 -6.75
C PHE A 248 -21.60 0.42 -7.74
N VAL A 249 -20.58 -0.26 -7.24
CA VAL A 249 -19.60 -1.00 -8.04
C VAL A 249 -19.52 -2.43 -7.56
N ASN A 250 -19.53 -3.36 -8.51
CA ASN A 250 -19.29 -4.78 -8.27
C ASN A 250 -17.82 -5.08 -8.54
N ILE A 251 -16.99 -5.14 -7.50
CA ILE A 251 -15.57 -5.50 -7.62
C ILE A 251 -15.46 -7.00 -7.93
N GLN A 252 -15.27 -7.32 -9.20
CA GLN A 252 -15.24 -8.67 -9.74
C GLN A 252 -13.83 -9.28 -9.67
N THR A 253 -12.80 -8.45 -9.79
CA THR A 253 -11.40 -8.89 -9.83
C THR A 253 -10.56 -8.17 -8.80
N VAL A 254 -9.66 -8.90 -8.16
CA VAL A 254 -8.68 -8.35 -7.21
C VAL A 254 -7.28 -8.84 -7.55
N HIS A 255 -6.36 -7.87 -7.69
CA HIS A 255 -4.92 -8.08 -7.81
C HIS A 255 -4.25 -7.92 -6.44
N GLU A 256 -3.58 -8.98 -5.98
CA GLU A 256 -2.85 -8.99 -4.70
C GLU A 256 -1.57 -9.82 -4.81
N ILE A 257 -0.44 -9.16 -4.58
CA ILE A 257 0.89 -9.75 -4.78
C ILE A 257 1.30 -10.71 -3.66
N ASP A 258 0.72 -10.60 -2.46
CA ASP A 258 0.98 -11.49 -1.34
C ASP A 258 -0.08 -12.61 -1.30
N PRO A 259 0.25 -13.85 -1.71
CA PRO A 259 -0.71 -14.94 -1.75
C PRO A 259 -1.35 -15.22 -0.39
N THR A 260 -0.68 -14.89 0.72
CA THR A 260 -1.23 -15.10 2.08
C THR A 260 -2.41 -14.18 2.40
N GLN A 261 -2.59 -13.10 1.63
CA GLN A 261 -3.75 -12.21 1.74
C GLN A 261 -4.92 -12.61 0.84
N ILE A 262 -4.72 -13.54 -0.09
CA ILE A 262 -5.74 -13.97 -1.04
C ILE A 262 -6.66 -14.97 -0.34
N PHE A 263 -7.68 -14.44 0.31
CA PHE A 263 -8.79 -15.20 0.84
C PHE A 263 -10.03 -14.93 -0.01
N LEU A 264 -10.86 -15.96 -0.18
CA LEU A 264 -12.06 -15.88 -1.03
C LEU A 264 -13.11 -14.97 -0.36
N GLU A 265 -12.97 -13.67 -0.58
CA GLU A 265 -13.98 -12.67 -0.23
C GLU A 265 -15.24 -12.93 -1.04
N GLN A 266 -16.39 -12.97 -0.35
CA GLN A 266 -17.67 -13.21 -1.00
C GLN A 266 -18.00 -12.07 -1.97
N GLY A 267 -18.07 -12.40 -3.26
CA GLY A 267 -18.39 -11.44 -4.34
C GLY A 267 -17.26 -11.21 -5.34
N VAL A 268 -16.01 -11.54 -4.98
CA VAL A 268 -14.88 -11.50 -5.92
C VAL A 268 -14.88 -12.77 -6.77
N GLN A 269 -14.92 -12.61 -8.09
CA GLN A 269 -15.01 -13.72 -9.06
C GLN A 269 -13.63 -14.19 -9.52
N LYS A 270 -12.67 -13.27 -9.70
CA LYS A 270 -11.30 -13.57 -10.12
C LYS A 270 -10.28 -12.96 -9.16
N TRP A 271 -9.27 -13.75 -8.81
CA TRP A 271 -8.07 -13.32 -8.11
C TRP A 271 -6.87 -13.44 -9.04
N ASP A 272 -5.95 -12.50 -8.94
CA ASP A 272 -4.71 -12.46 -9.72
C ASP A 272 -3.55 -12.03 -8.82
N SER A 273 -2.40 -12.70 -8.92
CA SER A 273 -1.20 -12.31 -8.18
C SER A 273 -0.32 -11.30 -8.92
N SER A 274 -0.68 -10.92 -10.16
CA SER A 274 0.05 -9.93 -10.93
C SER A 274 -0.07 -8.53 -10.31
N PRO A 275 1.04 -7.76 -10.20
CA PRO A 275 1.01 -6.40 -9.68
C PRO A 275 0.38 -5.38 -10.65
N PHE A 276 0.28 -5.70 -11.94
CA PHE A 276 -0.10 -4.76 -12.99
C PHE A 276 -1.22 -5.32 -13.88
N PRO A 277 -1.96 -4.43 -14.58
CA PRO A 277 -2.99 -4.86 -15.51
C PRO A 277 -2.43 -5.67 -16.67
N THR A 278 -3.19 -6.65 -17.15
CA THR A 278 -2.91 -7.27 -18.45
C THR A 278 -3.40 -6.36 -19.59
N LYS A 279 -2.83 -6.52 -20.79
CA LYS A 279 -3.13 -5.65 -21.94
C LYS A 279 -4.62 -5.57 -22.28
N ASP A 280 -5.33 -6.69 -22.14
CA ASP A 280 -6.75 -6.83 -22.50
C ASP A 280 -7.68 -6.68 -21.28
N GLU A 281 -7.13 -6.31 -20.12
CA GLU A 281 -7.90 -6.11 -18.91
C GLU A 281 -8.73 -4.83 -19.01
N LYS A 282 -10.06 -4.98 -18.96
CA LYS A 282 -11.02 -3.89 -19.10
C LYS A 282 -12.18 -4.00 -18.10
N TYR A 283 -12.40 -2.93 -17.34
CA TYR A 283 -13.49 -2.75 -16.39
C TYR A 283 -14.04 -1.33 -16.47
N ASP A 284 -15.23 -1.09 -15.91
CA ASP A 284 -15.79 0.26 -15.82
C ASP A 284 -15.04 1.13 -14.79
N VAL A 285 -14.52 0.49 -13.73
CA VAL A 285 -13.89 1.17 -12.58
C VAL A 285 -12.64 0.43 -12.11
N TYR A 286 -11.55 1.17 -11.92
CA TYR A 286 -10.31 0.70 -11.34
C TYR A 286 -10.10 1.36 -9.98
N PHE A 287 -9.98 0.54 -8.94
CA PHE A 287 -9.54 0.98 -7.61
C PHE A 287 -8.05 0.70 -7.46
N VAL A 288 -7.26 1.73 -7.18
CA VAL A 288 -5.80 1.64 -7.10
C VAL A 288 -5.36 2.01 -5.69
N ALA A 289 -5.06 0.98 -4.89
CA ALA A 289 -4.66 1.08 -3.48
C ALA A 289 -3.43 0.17 -3.20
N SER A 290 -2.54 0.08 -4.18
CA SER A 290 -1.28 -0.66 -4.15
C SER A 290 -0.15 0.22 -3.58
N TYR A 291 1.12 -0.11 -3.84
CA TYR A 291 2.23 0.76 -3.44
C TYR A 291 2.23 2.07 -4.25
N ASN A 292 2.59 3.19 -3.62
CA ASN A 292 2.45 4.52 -4.24
C ASN A 292 3.06 4.62 -5.65
N HIS A 293 4.27 4.09 -5.85
CA HIS A 293 4.99 4.11 -7.14
C HIS A 293 4.39 3.21 -8.22
N THR A 294 3.34 2.44 -7.91
CA THR A 294 2.58 1.64 -8.88
C THR A 294 1.28 2.34 -9.30
N HIS A 295 0.90 3.44 -8.65
CA HIS A 295 -0.39 4.11 -8.89
C HIS A 295 -0.53 4.63 -10.32
N VAL A 296 0.46 5.37 -10.81
CA VAL A 296 0.40 6.00 -12.15
C VAL A 296 0.38 4.96 -13.27
N PRO A 297 1.27 3.94 -13.32
CA PRO A 297 1.19 2.91 -14.36
C PRO A 297 -0.20 2.24 -14.47
N ILE A 298 -0.81 1.90 -13.33
CA ILE A 298 -2.15 1.29 -13.28
C ILE A 298 -3.23 2.30 -13.73
N THR A 299 -3.14 3.54 -13.23
CA THR A 299 -4.09 4.62 -13.56
C THR A 299 -4.07 4.96 -15.04
N LEU A 300 -2.89 5.07 -15.65
CA LEU A 300 -2.75 5.37 -17.07
C LEU A 300 -3.33 4.25 -17.95
N HIS A 301 -3.13 2.99 -17.58
CA HIS A 301 -3.77 1.86 -18.27
C HIS A 301 -5.30 2.01 -18.24
N ALA A 302 -5.87 2.23 -17.06
CA ALA A 302 -7.31 2.35 -16.88
C ALA A 302 -7.92 3.55 -17.62
N LEU A 303 -7.28 4.73 -17.52
CA LEU A 303 -7.72 5.93 -18.24
C LEU A 303 -7.69 5.71 -19.75
N LYS A 304 -6.65 5.06 -20.29
CA LYS A 304 -6.55 4.74 -21.73
C LYS A 304 -7.69 3.84 -22.22
N GLN A 305 -8.28 3.01 -21.35
CA GLN A 305 -9.47 2.21 -21.66
C GLN A 305 -10.78 3.02 -21.58
N GLY A 306 -10.72 4.28 -21.14
CA GLY A 306 -11.87 5.12 -20.86
C GLY A 306 -12.60 4.77 -19.56
N ALA A 307 -11.96 4.04 -18.64
CA ALA A 307 -12.53 3.65 -17.37
C ALA A 307 -12.49 4.79 -16.33
N TYR A 308 -13.32 4.67 -15.30
CA TYR A 308 -13.15 5.46 -14.08
C TYR A 308 -11.99 4.91 -13.26
N VAL A 309 -11.27 5.81 -12.60
CA VAL A 309 -10.17 5.45 -11.69
C VAL A 309 -10.39 6.11 -10.34
N VAL A 310 -10.33 5.32 -9.27
CA VAL A 310 -10.29 5.79 -7.89
C VAL A 310 -8.94 5.40 -7.32
N VAL A 311 -8.03 6.38 -7.23
CA VAL A 311 -6.63 6.17 -6.80
C VAL A 311 -6.43 6.68 -5.38
N GLU A 312 -5.84 5.87 -4.52
CA GLU A 312 -5.43 6.33 -3.19
C GLU A 312 -4.25 7.29 -3.29
N LYS A 313 -4.13 8.17 -2.29
CA LYS A 313 -3.06 9.15 -2.22
C LYS A 313 -1.70 8.50 -1.86
N PRO A 314 -0.57 9.08 -2.30
CA PRO A 314 -0.45 10.17 -3.26
C PRO A 314 -0.73 9.68 -4.69
N VAL A 315 -1.24 10.58 -5.54
CA VAL A 315 -1.61 10.24 -6.92
C VAL A 315 -0.39 10.08 -7.84
N VAL A 316 0.69 10.81 -7.56
CA VAL A 316 1.96 10.79 -8.29
C VAL A 316 3.13 10.84 -7.32
N MET A 317 4.28 10.34 -7.76
CA MET A 317 5.53 10.32 -6.99
C MET A 317 6.59 11.29 -7.53
N ASP A 318 6.47 11.77 -8.76
CA ASP A 318 7.34 12.79 -9.36
C ASP A 318 6.68 13.56 -10.51
N TYR A 319 7.44 14.50 -11.09
CA TYR A 319 6.97 15.37 -12.16
C TYR A 319 6.73 14.63 -13.49
N GLU A 320 7.48 13.56 -13.78
CA GLU A 320 7.28 12.76 -15.00
C GLU A 320 5.93 12.04 -14.94
N GLU A 321 5.59 11.49 -13.77
CA GLU A 321 4.28 10.90 -13.51
C GLU A 321 3.17 11.94 -13.56
N LEU A 322 3.40 13.16 -13.05
CA LEU A 322 2.44 14.27 -13.13
C LEU A 322 2.14 14.69 -14.57
N GLU A 323 3.18 14.85 -15.39
CA GLU A 323 3.04 15.20 -16.81
C GLU A 323 2.31 14.09 -17.59
N ALA A 324 2.68 12.84 -17.37
CA ALA A 324 2.03 11.70 -18.01
C ALA A 324 0.54 11.61 -17.63
N LEU A 325 0.22 11.87 -16.36
CA LEU A 325 -1.15 11.89 -15.86
C LEU A 325 -1.96 13.04 -16.47
N GLU A 326 -1.39 14.23 -16.52
CA GLU A 326 -2.02 15.40 -17.15
C GLU A 326 -2.41 15.11 -18.60
N LYS A 327 -1.47 14.58 -19.38
CA LYS A 327 -1.68 14.23 -20.79
C LYS A 327 -2.81 13.21 -20.95
N ALA A 328 -2.84 12.19 -20.09
CA ALA A 328 -3.90 11.19 -20.11
C ALA A 328 -5.26 11.82 -19.80
N LEU A 329 -5.37 12.60 -18.71
CA LEU A 329 -6.61 13.25 -18.29
C LEU A 329 -7.17 14.21 -19.35
N ARG A 330 -6.32 14.99 -20.00
CA ARG A 330 -6.71 15.88 -21.12
C ARG A 330 -7.29 15.11 -22.31
N THR A 331 -6.87 13.86 -22.50
CA THR A 331 -7.35 13.00 -23.58
C THR A 331 -8.64 12.25 -23.21
N THR A 332 -8.74 11.78 -21.97
CA THR A 332 -9.80 10.84 -21.54
C THR A 332 -10.97 11.52 -20.83
N GLY A 333 -10.82 12.80 -20.47
CA GLY A 333 -11.77 13.55 -19.65
C GLY A 333 -11.63 13.26 -18.16
N ARG A 334 -12.53 13.86 -17.37
CA ARG A 334 -12.52 13.82 -15.90
C ARG A 334 -13.07 12.50 -15.38
N LYS A 335 -12.26 11.45 -15.42
CA LYS A 335 -12.61 10.11 -14.92
C LYS A 335 -11.78 9.65 -13.72
N LEU A 336 -10.95 10.54 -13.18
CA LEU A 336 -10.10 10.25 -12.03
C LEU A 336 -10.65 10.87 -10.74
N PHE A 337 -10.71 10.08 -9.68
CA PHE A 337 -10.98 10.52 -8.31
C PHE A 337 -9.77 10.18 -7.44
N ILE A 338 -9.30 11.14 -6.65
CA ILE A 338 -8.23 10.88 -5.67
C ILE A 338 -8.84 10.64 -4.28
N GLY A 339 -8.34 9.64 -3.57
CA GLY A 339 -8.77 9.16 -2.25
C GLY A 339 -8.52 10.12 -1.07
N PHE A 340 -8.74 11.42 -1.23
CA PHE A 340 -8.63 12.41 -0.16
C PHE A 340 -9.91 12.50 0.67
N HIS A 341 -10.04 11.61 1.65
CA HIS A 341 -11.25 11.49 2.49
C HIS A 341 -11.68 12.79 3.20
N LYS A 342 -10.74 13.70 3.51
CA LYS A 342 -11.02 14.97 4.20
C LYS A 342 -11.92 15.89 3.39
N ARG A 343 -11.90 15.81 2.05
CA ARG A 343 -12.80 16.60 1.16
C ARG A 343 -14.28 16.28 1.39
N TYR A 344 -14.59 15.08 1.87
CA TYR A 344 -15.94 14.55 1.99
C TYR A 344 -16.49 14.60 3.43
N GLY A 345 -15.71 15.13 4.38
CA GLY A 345 -16.12 15.21 5.78
C GLY A 345 -17.26 16.21 5.98
N LEU A 346 -18.28 15.82 6.74
CA LEU A 346 -19.40 16.69 7.15
C LEU A 346 -18.94 18.06 7.69
N PHE A 347 -17.82 18.09 8.41
CA PHE A 347 -17.28 19.31 9.01
C PHE A 347 -16.88 20.38 8.00
N ASN A 348 -16.63 20.05 6.74
CA ASN A 348 -16.36 21.07 5.70
C ASN A 348 -17.59 21.94 5.47
N LYS A 349 -18.77 21.32 5.33
CA LYS A 349 -20.04 22.04 5.17
C LYS A 349 -20.31 22.90 6.40
N LEU A 350 -20.17 22.34 7.59
CA LEU A 350 -20.41 23.07 8.84
C LEU A 350 -19.43 24.25 8.99
N ALA A 351 -18.17 24.08 8.60
CA ALA A 351 -17.16 25.12 8.68
C ALA A 351 -17.49 26.31 7.77
N LEU A 352 -17.90 26.07 6.52
CA LEU A 352 -18.30 27.15 5.62
C LEU A 352 -19.51 27.93 6.18
N GLU A 353 -20.53 27.22 6.66
CA GLU A 353 -21.71 27.83 7.30
C GLU A 353 -21.33 28.65 8.54
N ASP A 354 -20.58 28.07 9.47
CA ASP A 354 -20.29 28.69 10.77
C ASP A 354 -19.24 29.80 10.66
N LEU A 355 -18.30 29.71 9.72
CA LEU A 355 -17.38 30.81 9.41
C LEU A 355 -18.09 31.93 8.62
N GLY A 356 -19.28 31.67 8.07
CA GLY A 356 -20.05 32.66 7.31
C GLY A 356 -19.41 33.01 5.97
N VAL A 357 -18.73 32.04 5.35
CA VAL A 357 -18.00 32.23 4.09
C VAL A 357 -18.51 31.32 2.98
N SER A 358 -18.44 31.83 1.76
CA SER A 358 -18.68 31.08 0.53
C SER A 358 -17.45 30.31 0.11
N ARG A 359 -17.65 29.27 -0.72
CA ARG A 359 -16.54 28.47 -1.25
C ARG A 359 -15.60 29.33 -2.09
N GLY A 360 -14.31 29.30 -1.76
CA GLY A 360 -13.25 30.06 -2.45
C GLY A 360 -12.87 31.37 -1.77
N GLU A 361 -13.70 31.88 -0.85
CA GLU A 361 -13.27 32.95 0.06
C GLU A 361 -12.14 32.46 0.97
N PRO A 362 -11.20 33.34 1.36
CA PRO A 362 -9.99 32.92 2.05
C PRO A 362 -10.28 32.37 3.44
N ILE A 363 -9.84 31.14 3.69
CA ILE A 363 -9.89 30.49 5.00
C ILE A 363 -8.47 30.10 5.38
N SER A 364 -7.93 30.71 6.44
CA SER A 364 -6.64 30.31 6.99
C SER A 364 -6.77 28.97 7.72
N TYR A 365 -5.78 28.11 7.55
CA TYR A 365 -5.78 26.73 8.06
C TYR A 365 -4.50 26.48 8.86
N HIS A 366 -4.64 26.11 10.13
CA HIS A 366 -3.50 25.77 10.99
C HIS A 366 -3.67 24.36 11.54
N SER A 367 -2.62 23.55 11.53
CA SER A 367 -2.72 22.21 12.11
C SER A 367 -1.48 21.66 12.78
N ILE A 368 -1.72 20.76 13.72
CA ILE A 368 -0.71 19.94 14.37
C ILE A 368 -1.08 18.49 14.10
N VAL A 369 -0.20 17.78 13.40
CA VAL A 369 -0.41 16.41 12.95
C VAL A 369 0.57 15.49 13.65
N TYR A 370 0.03 14.48 14.31
CA TYR A 370 0.77 13.35 14.82
C TYR A 370 0.55 12.14 13.91
N GLU A 371 1.63 11.70 13.29
CA GLU A 371 1.71 10.48 12.50
C GLU A 371 2.35 9.34 13.31
N LEU A 372 2.09 8.10 12.91
CA LEU A 372 2.72 6.93 13.51
C LEU A 372 4.16 6.76 12.98
N ILE A 373 5.08 6.47 13.89
CA ILE A 373 6.42 5.97 13.52
C ILE A 373 6.23 4.68 12.71
N GLN A 374 6.90 4.62 11.56
CA GLN A 374 6.82 3.45 10.69
C GLN A 374 7.70 2.32 11.23
N PRO A 375 7.20 1.07 11.26
CA PRO A 375 8.02 -0.10 11.58
C PRO A 375 9.23 -0.17 10.64
N GLU A 376 10.37 -0.64 11.14
CA GLU A 376 11.66 -0.62 10.43
C GLU A 376 11.58 -1.12 8.98
N PHE A 377 10.95 -2.29 8.76
CA PHE A 377 10.84 -2.92 7.43
C PHE A 377 9.52 -2.61 6.71
N PHE A 378 8.76 -1.64 7.21
CA PHE A 378 7.53 -1.21 6.54
C PHE A 378 7.86 -0.50 5.23
N TRP A 379 7.07 -0.75 4.19
CA TRP A 379 7.35 -0.29 2.83
C TRP A 379 7.42 1.24 2.66
N TYR A 380 6.88 2.03 3.60
CA TYR A 380 7.10 3.50 3.61
C TYR A 380 8.58 3.87 3.74
N ASN A 381 9.39 3.01 4.37
CA ASN A 381 10.82 3.24 4.54
C ASN A 381 11.63 2.86 3.29
N TRP A 382 11.00 2.27 2.28
CA TRP A 382 11.67 1.99 1.01
C TRP A 382 12.02 3.30 0.29
N PRO A 383 13.22 3.42 -0.31
CA PRO A 383 13.62 4.62 -1.05
C PRO A 383 12.63 5.08 -2.13
N VAL A 384 11.99 4.13 -2.83
CA VAL A 384 11.00 4.42 -3.86
C VAL A 384 9.69 5.02 -3.31
N SER A 385 9.43 4.89 -2.01
CA SER A 385 8.25 5.44 -1.33
C SER A 385 8.40 6.91 -0.93
N ARG A 386 9.61 7.49 -1.09
CA ARG A 386 9.95 8.87 -0.72
C ARG A 386 9.65 9.15 0.76
N SER A 387 9.33 10.38 1.15
CA SER A 387 9.08 10.71 2.54
C SER A 387 7.68 10.30 3.04
N THR A 388 7.56 10.01 4.34
CA THR A 388 6.25 9.88 5.03
C THR A 388 5.42 11.16 4.87
N PHE A 389 6.05 12.34 4.78
CA PHE A 389 5.37 13.61 4.58
C PHE A 389 4.68 13.68 3.21
N LEU A 390 5.33 13.26 2.12
CA LEU A 390 4.68 13.14 0.82
C LEU A 390 3.48 12.19 0.87
N SER A 391 3.65 11.06 1.57
CA SER A 391 2.62 10.03 1.66
C SER A 391 1.41 10.42 2.51
N ASN A 392 1.60 11.12 3.64
CA ASN A 392 0.54 11.37 4.62
C ASN A 392 0.30 12.86 4.91
N GLY A 393 1.33 13.71 4.84
CA GLY A 393 1.20 15.16 5.00
C GLY A 393 0.33 15.79 3.90
N CYS A 394 0.25 15.15 2.73
CA CYS A 394 -0.61 15.56 1.62
C CYS A 394 -2.09 15.71 1.99
N HIS A 395 -2.59 14.99 2.99
CA HIS A 395 -3.99 15.10 3.42
C HIS A 395 -4.35 16.52 3.86
N GLN A 396 -3.42 17.24 4.51
CA GLN A 396 -3.71 18.53 5.15
C GLN A 396 -3.60 19.66 4.13
N ILE A 397 -2.58 19.57 3.28
CA ILE A 397 -2.39 20.51 2.16
C ILE A 397 -3.55 20.38 1.18
N ASP A 398 -3.94 19.15 0.82
CA ASP A 398 -5.10 18.94 -0.07
C ASP A 398 -6.41 19.46 0.54
N HIS A 399 -6.63 19.26 1.84
CA HIS A 399 -7.83 19.75 2.52
C HIS A 399 -7.87 21.28 2.57
N PHE A 400 -6.74 21.93 2.86
CA PHE A 400 -6.60 23.38 2.78
C PHE A 400 -6.92 23.93 1.39
N LEU A 401 -6.34 23.34 0.35
CA LEU A 401 -6.62 23.69 -1.03
C LEU A 401 -8.10 23.49 -1.37
N HIS A 402 -8.68 22.36 -0.98
CA HIS A 402 -10.09 22.06 -1.22
C HIS A 402 -11.04 23.12 -0.62
N LEU A 403 -10.82 23.53 0.63
CA LEU A 403 -11.64 24.55 1.30
C LEU A 403 -11.53 25.92 0.61
N ASN A 404 -10.34 26.23 0.08
CA ASN A 404 -10.05 27.45 -0.69
C ASN A 404 -10.27 27.29 -2.20
N ASN A 405 -11.09 26.32 -2.60
CA ASN A 405 -11.45 26.03 -4.00
C ASN A 405 -10.26 25.88 -4.95
N PHE A 406 -9.17 25.29 -4.47
CA PHE A 406 -7.92 25.10 -5.19
C PHE A 406 -7.35 26.41 -5.75
N SER A 407 -7.49 27.53 -5.04
CA SER A 407 -6.69 28.73 -5.31
C SER A 407 -5.20 28.38 -5.35
N LYS A 408 -4.46 28.96 -6.29
CA LYS A 408 -3.08 28.55 -6.56
C LYS A 408 -2.16 29.00 -5.42
N PRO A 409 -1.18 28.17 -5.01
CA PRO A 409 -0.10 28.61 -4.15
C PRO A 409 0.67 29.76 -4.80
N LYS A 410 0.72 30.90 -4.10
CA LYS A 410 1.52 32.07 -4.45
C LYS A 410 2.94 31.93 -3.91
N ASP A 411 3.06 31.45 -2.67
CA ASP A 411 4.34 31.17 -2.03
C ASP A 411 4.20 30.00 -1.04
N ALA A 412 5.28 29.28 -0.81
CA ALA A 412 5.31 28.15 0.11
C ALA A 412 6.72 27.74 0.48
N ASP A 413 6.90 27.29 1.72
CA ASP A 413 8.13 26.66 2.14
C ASP A 413 7.92 25.54 3.17
N ILE A 414 8.97 24.74 3.32
CA ILE A 414 9.04 23.60 4.23
C ILE A 414 10.31 23.69 5.05
N LYS A 415 10.26 23.27 6.31
CA LYS A 415 11.42 23.16 7.18
C LYS A 415 11.46 21.79 7.83
N LEU A 416 12.63 21.15 7.78
CA LEU A 416 12.96 20.03 8.65
C LEU A 416 13.56 20.60 9.95
N LEU A 417 12.89 20.34 11.07
CA LEU A 417 13.34 20.77 12.39
C LEU A 417 14.41 19.81 12.94
N GLN A 418 15.15 20.25 13.96
CA GLN A 418 16.21 19.45 14.61
C GLN A 418 15.70 18.11 15.17
N ASP A 419 14.41 18.05 15.43
CA ASP A 419 13.75 16.98 16.13
C ASP A 419 12.99 16.06 15.14
N ASP A 420 13.29 16.17 13.84
CA ASP A 420 12.69 15.47 12.69
C ASP A 420 11.22 15.82 12.39
N ALA A 421 10.61 16.76 13.12
CA ALA A 421 9.33 17.31 12.70
C ALA A 421 9.47 18.15 11.43
N VAL A 422 8.40 18.19 10.65
CA VAL A 422 8.30 18.95 9.40
C VAL A 422 7.32 20.09 9.61
N GLU A 423 7.76 21.32 9.39
CA GLU A 423 6.88 22.50 9.35
C GLU A 423 6.69 22.96 7.91
N VAL A 424 5.45 23.30 7.57
CA VAL A 424 5.11 23.85 6.24
C VAL A 424 4.25 25.08 6.41
N TRP A 425 4.47 26.06 5.55
CA TRP A 425 3.54 27.16 5.33
C TRP A 425 3.26 27.35 3.84
N ILE A 426 2.06 27.81 3.52
CA ILE A 426 1.61 28.09 2.15
C ILE A 426 0.75 29.36 2.17
N GLU A 427 0.98 30.26 1.22
CA GLU A 427 0.10 31.39 0.91
C GLU A 427 -0.58 31.16 -0.43
N LEU A 428 -1.89 31.34 -0.50
CA LEU A 428 -2.65 31.23 -1.74
C LEU A 428 -2.91 32.61 -2.37
N GLU A 429 -3.17 32.62 -3.67
CA GLU A 429 -3.54 33.84 -4.42
C GLU A 429 -4.81 34.52 -3.86
N ASN A 430 -5.75 33.76 -3.28
CA ASN A 430 -6.96 34.32 -2.66
C ASN A 430 -6.71 34.99 -1.28
N GLY A 431 -5.47 34.96 -0.77
CA GLY A 431 -5.08 35.53 0.52
C GLY A 431 -5.17 34.58 1.71
N ALA A 432 -5.59 33.33 1.51
CA ALA A 432 -5.60 32.32 2.56
C ALA A 432 -4.17 31.86 2.90
N SER A 433 -3.94 31.55 4.18
CA SER A 433 -2.67 31.03 4.66
C SER A 433 -2.80 29.67 5.33
N PHE A 434 -1.78 28.84 5.19
CA PHE A 434 -1.71 27.52 5.79
C PHE A 434 -0.47 27.38 6.64
N THR A 435 -0.59 26.72 7.79
CA THR A 435 0.55 26.16 8.51
C THR A 435 0.27 24.74 9.00
N THR A 436 1.29 23.89 8.99
CA THR A 436 1.22 22.60 9.69
C THR A 436 2.54 22.25 10.34
N THR A 437 2.47 21.67 11.53
CA THR A 437 3.55 20.86 12.11
C THR A 437 3.18 19.40 11.93
N PHE A 438 4.02 18.63 11.24
CA PHE A 438 3.87 17.19 11.01
C PHE A 438 4.98 16.46 11.74
N SER A 439 4.64 15.61 12.70
CA SER A 439 5.63 14.87 13.49
C SER A 439 5.19 13.44 13.77
N GLU A 440 6.15 12.57 14.08
CA GLU A 440 5.90 11.20 14.53
C GLU A 440 5.94 11.10 16.07
N LYS A 441 5.88 12.25 16.77
CA LYS A 441 6.01 12.37 18.23
C LYS A 441 4.68 12.57 18.91
N GLY A 442 4.33 11.67 19.82
CA GLY A 442 3.03 11.70 20.50
C GLY A 442 2.52 10.30 20.85
N THR A 443 1.22 10.21 21.14
CA THR A 443 0.59 8.97 21.61
C THR A 443 -0.06 8.18 20.48
N SER A 444 0.34 6.91 20.34
CA SER A 444 -0.20 5.98 19.33
C SER A 444 -1.55 5.34 19.71
N ARG A 445 -2.14 5.73 20.86
CA ARG A 445 -3.34 5.10 21.45
C ARG A 445 -4.47 4.90 20.45
N VAL A 446 -4.79 5.93 19.67
CA VAL A 446 -5.92 5.91 18.72
C VAL A 446 -5.48 5.95 17.24
N GLY A 447 -4.18 5.83 16.96
CA GLY A 447 -3.62 6.00 15.62
C GLY A 447 -3.20 7.44 15.34
N PRO A 448 -3.14 7.85 14.05
CA PRO A 448 -2.82 9.21 13.67
C PRO A 448 -3.83 10.20 14.24
N ARG A 449 -3.34 11.36 14.66
CA ARG A 449 -4.11 12.41 15.34
C ARG A 449 -3.85 13.76 14.69
N ASP A 450 -4.84 14.62 14.77
CA ASP A 450 -4.74 15.98 14.24
C ASP A 450 -5.55 16.97 15.08
N ILE A 451 -5.04 18.20 15.17
CA ILE A 451 -5.81 19.36 15.59
C ILE A 451 -5.75 20.34 14.43
N VAL A 452 -6.91 20.79 13.98
CA VAL A 452 -7.06 21.74 12.87
C VAL A 452 -7.83 22.95 13.38
N GLU A 453 -7.33 24.13 13.08
CA GLU A 453 -8.05 25.40 13.25
C GLU A 453 -8.26 26.06 11.88
N LEU A 454 -9.50 26.48 11.61
CA LEU A 454 -9.88 27.24 10.42
C LEU A 454 -10.29 28.64 10.87
N LYS A 455 -9.73 29.68 10.25
CA LYS A 455 -9.87 31.06 10.72
C LYS A 455 -10.26 32.02 9.62
N VAL A 456 -11.18 32.90 9.97
CA VAL A 456 -11.53 34.13 9.24
C VAL A 456 -11.66 35.26 10.26
N TYR A 457 -11.90 36.50 9.81
CA TYR A 457 -12.08 37.62 10.74
C TYR A 457 -13.28 37.38 11.69
N GLY A 458 -13.04 37.42 12.99
CA GLY A 458 -14.07 37.33 14.03
C GLY A 458 -14.73 35.96 14.22
N ARG A 459 -14.28 34.91 13.51
CA ARG A 459 -14.83 33.54 13.60
C ARG A 459 -13.74 32.48 13.50
N ASN A 460 -13.92 31.40 14.25
CA ASN A 460 -12.96 30.29 14.31
C ASN A 460 -13.68 28.93 14.36
N VAL A 461 -13.05 27.92 13.77
CA VAL A 461 -13.47 26.52 13.85
C VAL A 461 -12.28 25.69 14.32
N ARG A 462 -12.48 24.87 15.35
CA ARG A 462 -11.52 23.86 15.80
C ARG A 462 -12.06 22.45 15.55
N ILE A 463 -11.23 21.62 14.92
CA ILE A 463 -11.50 20.21 14.66
C ILE A 463 -10.40 19.36 15.30
N THR A 464 -10.79 18.40 16.14
CA THR A 464 -9.85 17.48 16.82
C THR A 464 -10.09 16.04 16.38
N ASP A 465 -9.03 15.38 15.93
CA ASP A 465 -8.95 13.98 15.48
C ASP A 465 -9.90 13.62 14.33
N ALA A 466 -10.43 14.62 13.62
CA ALA A 466 -11.59 14.52 12.71
C ALA A 466 -12.85 13.93 13.38
N ILE A 467 -12.99 14.11 14.71
CA ILE A 467 -14.08 13.55 15.53
C ILE A 467 -14.89 14.66 16.19
N GLN A 468 -14.21 15.66 16.76
CA GLN A 468 -14.83 16.75 17.48
C GLN A 468 -14.73 18.02 16.64
N TYR A 469 -15.82 18.78 16.62
CA TYR A 469 -15.94 20.07 15.94
C TYR A 469 -16.48 21.09 16.92
N GLN A 470 -15.87 22.26 16.96
CA GLN A 470 -16.37 23.42 17.68
C GLN A 470 -16.19 24.67 16.81
N SER A 471 -17.21 25.50 16.71
CA SER A 471 -17.16 26.81 16.06
C SER A 471 -17.60 27.92 17.02
N GLU A 472 -17.04 29.10 16.85
CA GLU A 472 -17.28 30.27 17.71
C GLU A 472 -17.12 31.59 16.96
N ASP A 473 -17.78 32.63 17.47
CA ASP A 473 -17.57 34.02 17.09
C ASP A 473 -17.10 34.86 18.29
N ASN A 474 -17.06 36.18 18.13
CA ASN A 474 -16.66 37.11 19.18
C ASN A 474 -17.53 37.09 20.45
N HIS A 475 -18.73 36.49 20.41
CA HIS A 475 -19.71 36.58 21.49
C HIS A 475 -19.98 35.22 22.14
N HIS A 476 -19.97 34.13 21.38
CA HIS A 476 -20.37 32.82 21.87
C HIS A 476 -19.88 31.65 21.02
N ILE A 477 -20.04 30.45 21.56
CA ILE A 477 -19.87 29.20 20.82
C ILE A 477 -21.11 28.99 19.95
N ILE A 478 -20.92 28.91 18.63
CA ILE A 478 -21.97 28.72 17.63
C ILE A 478 -22.42 27.25 17.64
N ARG A 479 -21.46 26.32 17.57
CA ARG A 479 -21.78 24.89 17.41
C ARG A 479 -20.72 24.01 18.06
N LYS A 480 -21.17 22.90 18.65
CA LYS A 480 -20.34 21.74 18.99
C LYS A 480 -20.93 20.50 18.34
N LYS A 481 -20.10 19.71 17.65
CA LYS A 481 -20.53 18.47 17.01
C LYS A 481 -19.49 17.37 17.20
N ARG A 482 -19.98 16.13 17.26
CA ARG A 482 -19.14 14.94 17.35
C ARG A 482 -19.59 13.90 16.34
N ILE A 483 -18.64 13.28 15.64
CA ILE A 483 -18.87 12.19 14.67
C ILE A 483 -17.91 11.02 14.94
N PHE A 484 -18.02 9.94 14.16
CA PHE A 484 -16.99 8.89 14.13
C PHE A 484 -15.96 9.16 13.04
N LYS A 485 -14.70 8.81 13.31
CA LYS A 485 -13.59 9.06 12.38
C LYS A 485 -13.74 8.33 11.04
N THR A 486 -14.50 7.24 11.01
CA THR A 486 -14.78 6.43 9.81
C THR A 486 -15.76 7.08 8.85
N ASN A 487 -16.52 8.10 9.27
CA ASN A 487 -17.57 8.71 8.45
C ASN A 487 -17.00 9.30 7.15
N SER A 488 -15.89 10.03 7.21
CA SER A 488 -15.31 10.66 6.01
C SER A 488 -14.90 9.65 4.93
N TYR A 489 -14.43 8.46 5.31
CA TYR A 489 -14.12 7.39 4.36
C TYR A 489 -15.38 6.82 3.72
N LYS A 490 -16.43 6.59 4.53
CA LYS A 490 -17.73 6.13 4.05
C LYS A 490 -18.33 7.14 3.08
N ASP A 491 -18.37 8.41 3.48
CA ASP A 491 -18.93 9.52 2.71
C ASP A 491 -18.16 9.70 1.39
N MET A 492 -16.83 9.58 1.42
CA MET A 492 -16.00 9.62 0.21
C MET A 492 -16.38 8.52 -0.79
N TYR A 493 -16.33 7.25 -0.36
CA TYR A 493 -16.57 6.13 -1.27
C TYR A 493 -18.04 6.05 -1.72
N HIS A 494 -18.99 6.47 -0.89
CA HIS A 494 -20.39 6.59 -1.29
C HIS A 494 -20.59 7.69 -2.34
N THR A 495 -20.00 8.87 -2.12
CA THR A 495 -20.11 9.99 -3.06
C THR A 495 -19.46 9.65 -4.39
N ILE A 496 -18.23 9.14 -4.36
CA ILE A 496 -17.49 8.71 -5.57
C ILE A 496 -18.26 7.59 -6.29
N GLY A 497 -18.72 6.57 -5.55
CA GLY A 497 -19.49 5.46 -6.12
C GLY A 497 -20.77 5.93 -6.80
N ALA A 498 -21.55 6.81 -6.15
CA ALA A 498 -22.77 7.38 -6.73
C ALA A 498 -22.49 8.15 -8.02
N LYS A 499 -21.45 9.01 -8.01
CA LYS A 499 -21.01 9.74 -9.21
C LYS A 499 -20.65 8.80 -10.35
N ILE A 500 -19.87 7.76 -10.08
CA ILE A 500 -19.47 6.79 -11.08
C ILE A 500 -20.67 6.00 -11.63
N ALA A 501 -21.62 5.62 -10.77
CA ALA A 501 -22.85 4.95 -11.20
C ALA A 501 -23.67 5.83 -12.16
N ASN A 502 -23.70 7.15 -11.91
CA ASN A 502 -24.38 8.15 -12.72
C ASN A 502 -23.57 8.65 -13.94
N ASN A 503 -22.35 8.14 -14.15
CA ASN A 503 -21.39 8.63 -15.14
C ASN A 503 -21.02 10.12 -14.99
N GLU A 504 -21.00 10.62 -13.76
CA GLU A 504 -20.57 11.98 -13.44
C GLU A 504 -19.04 12.12 -13.50
N GLU A 505 -18.57 13.36 -13.55
CA GLU A 505 -17.15 13.68 -13.62
C GLU A 505 -16.42 13.49 -12.28
N GLY A 506 -15.15 13.10 -12.42
CA GLY A 506 -14.15 13.05 -11.36
C GLY A 506 -13.64 14.41 -10.90
N ASP A 507 -12.51 14.39 -10.22
CA ASP A 507 -11.79 15.60 -9.83
C ASP A 507 -11.43 16.44 -11.06
N SER A 508 -11.35 17.76 -10.88
CA SER A 508 -10.92 18.64 -11.98
C SER A 508 -9.43 18.46 -12.24
N ILE A 509 -9.02 18.58 -13.50
CA ILE A 509 -7.60 18.49 -13.88
C ILE A 509 -6.80 19.54 -13.08
N GLU A 510 -7.29 20.76 -12.98
CA GLU A 510 -6.65 21.83 -12.21
C GLU A 510 -6.47 21.46 -10.73
N SER A 511 -7.51 20.95 -10.06
CA SER A 511 -7.40 20.53 -8.66
C SER A 511 -6.37 19.42 -8.43
N ILE A 512 -6.24 18.49 -9.39
CA ILE A 512 -5.26 17.40 -9.33
C ILE A 512 -3.85 17.98 -9.48
N LEU A 513 -3.63 18.83 -10.49
CA LEU A 513 -2.32 19.41 -10.77
C LEU A 513 -1.85 20.34 -9.65
N ILE A 514 -2.73 21.20 -9.11
CA ILE A 514 -2.38 22.13 -8.03
C ILE A 514 -1.97 21.34 -6.78
N SER A 515 -2.79 20.37 -6.35
CA SER A 515 -2.52 19.57 -5.15
C SER A 515 -1.26 18.70 -5.31
N ALA A 516 -1.10 18.02 -6.44
CA ALA A 516 0.08 17.19 -6.70
C ALA A 516 1.36 18.02 -6.81
N LYS A 517 1.34 19.13 -7.57
CA LYS A 517 2.52 19.94 -7.82
C LYS A 517 3.08 20.54 -6.53
N ILE A 518 2.24 21.16 -5.69
CA ILE A 518 2.74 21.75 -4.44
C ILE A 518 3.35 20.70 -3.51
N MET A 519 2.79 19.49 -3.47
CA MET A 519 3.36 18.38 -2.70
C MET A 519 4.73 17.95 -3.23
N LEU A 520 4.91 17.89 -4.56
CA LEU A 520 6.19 17.60 -5.17
C LEU A 520 7.22 18.73 -4.91
N ASP A 521 6.81 19.99 -5.04
CA ASP A 521 7.67 21.16 -4.80
C ASP A 521 8.24 21.11 -3.36
N LEU A 522 7.37 20.85 -2.37
CA LEU A 522 7.76 20.74 -0.96
C LEU A 522 8.61 19.49 -0.69
N GLU A 523 8.29 18.36 -1.31
CA GLU A 523 9.09 17.13 -1.16
C GLU A 523 10.51 17.30 -1.73
N GLU A 524 10.68 17.98 -2.87
CA GLU A 524 12.03 18.26 -3.42
C GLU A 524 12.87 19.11 -2.47
N LYS A 525 12.26 20.11 -1.82
CA LYS A 525 12.93 20.90 -0.78
C LYS A 525 13.28 20.04 0.44
N LEU A 526 12.35 19.22 0.93
CA LEU A 526 12.57 18.33 2.08
C LEU A 526 13.70 17.31 1.82
N GLN A 527 13.76 16.73 0.63
CA GLN A 527 14.82 15.80 0.26
C GLN A 527 16.22 16.43 0.29
N LYS A 528 16.34 17.69 -0.15
CA LYS A 528 17.60 18.44 -0.03
C LYS A 528 18.01 18.61 1.42
N MET A 529 17.07 18.95 2.30
CA MET A 529 17.31 19.08 3.75
C MET A 529 17.71 17.75 4.39
N LYS A 530 17.12 16.63 3.95
CA LYS A 530 17.49 15.28 4.38
C LYS A 530 18.78 14.75 3.76
N GLY A 531 19.41 15.49 2.83
CA GLY A 531 20.62 15.06 2.14
C GLY A 531 20.42 13.85 1.22
N TRP A 532 19.20 13.59 0.75
CA TRP A 532 18.88 12.37 -0.01
C TRP A 532 19.39 12.39 -1.47
N ARG A 533 19.73 13.55 -2.02
CA ARG A 533 20.26 13.70 -3.41
C ARG A 533 19.38 12.97 -4.43
N ASP A 534 19.94 12.03 -5.19
CA ASP A 534 19.30 11.24 -6.25
C ASP A 534 18.70 9.91 -5.75
N LYS A 535 18.53 9.74 -4.42
CA LYS A 535 18.07 8.49 -3.80
C LYS A 535 16.79 7.95 -4.43
N TYR A 536 15.79 8.81 -4.65
CA TYR A 536 14.52 8.39 -5.27
C TYR A 536 14.71 8.00 -6.74
N LYS A 537 15.47 8.78 -7.53
CA LYS A 537 15.70 8.49 -8.96
C LYS A 537 16.33 7.12 -9.17
N ARG A 538 17.41 6.81 -8.44
CA ARG A 538 18.05 5.49 -8.47
C ARG A 538 17.11 4.37 -8.03
N ALA A 539 16.25 4.64 -7.05
CA ALA A 539 15.27 3.66 -6.59
C ALA A 539 14.15 3.41 -7.61
N LYS A 540 13.67 4.45 -8.29
CA LYS A 540 12.70 4.37 -9.38
C LYS A 540 13.27 3.60 -10.57
N GLU A 541 14.53 3.85 -10.94
CA GLU A 541 15.24 3.11 -11.99
C GLU A 541 15.39 1.63 -11.63
N GLU A 542 15.82 1.33 -10.40
CA GLU A 542 15.97 -0.05 -9.91
C GLU A 542 14.62 -0.79 -9.87
N PHE A 543 13.55 -0.12 -9.43
CA PHE A 543 12.19 -0.66 -9.51
C PHE A 543 11.79 -0.92 -10.97
N SER A 544 11.97 0.07 -11.84
CA SER A 544 11.59 -0.01 -13.26
C SER A 544 12.29 -1.16 -13.95
N ARG A 545 13.57 -1.41 -13.63
CA ARG A 545 14.37 -2.53 -14.16
C ARG A 545 13.65 -3.88 -14.06
N TYR A 546 12.80 -4.12 -13.07
CA TYR A 546 12.08 -5.39 -12.92
C TYR A 546 10.77 -5.47 -13.72
N PHE A 547 10.13 -4.34 -14.03
CA PHE A 547 8.75 -4.30 -14.51
C PHE A 547 8.55 -3.64 -15.88
N PHE A 548 9.48 -2.78 -16.31
CA PHE A 548 9.45 -2.03 -17.57
C PHE A 548 10.77 -2.21 -18.31
#